data_AF-D7E3E6-F1
#
_entry.id   AF-D7E3E6-F1
#
_cell.length_a   1.000
_cell.length_b   1.000
_cell.length_c   1.000
_cell.angle_alpha   90.00
_cell.angle_beta   90.00
_cell.angle_gamma   90.00
#
_symmetry.space_group_name_H-M   'P 1'
#
loop_
_entity.id
_entity.type
_entity.pdbx_description
1 polymer ?
#
loop_
_entity_poly.entity_id
_entity_poly.type
_entity_poly.pdbx_seq_one_letter_code
_entity_poly.pdbx_strand_id
1 'polypeptide(L)'
;MVSNIVYQYRASVDNHDAITIEKAAIALACFSGNTEIIVAARKDINQLHKLYYSTLFSNALSGIILCVYVLIFQYLDQIFENSRKAEKETRTKNSYQHDRLCILDILSRRYKSLINKPEVNLSQDNITELSRTGIELAEVIYILAESQFAS
;
A
#
# COMPACT_ATOMS: atom_id res chain seq x y z
N MET A 1 20.74 31.62 -17.84
CA MET A 1 19.61 30.82 -18.33
C MET A 1 20.17 29.51 -18.84
N VAL A 2 20.05 28.42 -18.09
CA VAL A 2 20.51 27.09 -18.54
C VAL A 2 19.46 26.07 -18.14
N SER A 3 18.75 25.52 -19.14
CA SER A 3 18.82 24.09 -19.48
C SER A 3 17.66 23.68 -20.41
N ASN A 4 18.03 23.41 -21.67
CA ASN A 4 17.25 22.69 -22.68
C ASN A 4 17.05 21.22 -22.28
N ILE A 5 16.27 20.93 -21.24
CA ILE A 5 15.87 19.55 -20.95
C ILE A 5 14.55 19.30 -21.68
N VAL A 6 14.65 18.67 -22.86
CA VAL A 6 13.50 18.10 -23.56
C VAL A 6 13.24 16.72 -22.94
N TYR A 7 12.15 16.60 -22.18
CA TYR A 7 11.68 15.30 -21.70
C TYR A 7 11.20 14.47 -22.90
N GLN A 8 12.03 13.53 -23.36
CA GLN A 8 11.60 12.53 -24.33
C GLN A 8 10.76 11.48 -23.60
N TYR A 9 9.44 11.60 -23.70
CA TYR A 9 8.52 10.55 -23.29
C TYR A 9 8.69 9.35 -24.23
N ARG A 10 9.47 8.35 -23.81
CA ARG A 10 9.45 7.03 -24.46
C ARG A 10 8.18 6.32 -24.00
N ALA A 11 7.23 6.13 -24.91
CA ALA A 11 6.14 5.19 -24.69
C ALA A 11 6.76 3.80 -24.45
N SER A 12 6.67 3.29 -23.23
CA SER A 12 7.14 1.95 -22.90
C SER A 12 6.19 0.94 -23.55
N VAL A 13 6.72 0.22 -24.55
CA VAL A 13 6.21 -1.07 -25.04
C VAL A 13 5.71 -1.90 -23.85
N ASP A 14 4.43 -2.30 -23.89
CA ASP A 14 3.70 -3.22 -22.98
C ASP A 14 4.46 -3.69 -21.73
N ASN A 15 4.77 -2.75 -20.83
CA ASN A 15 5.59 -3.02 -19.67
C ASN A 15 4.67 -3.47 -18.52
N HIS A 16 4.56 -4.77 -18.30
CA HIS A 16 3.79 -5.33 -17.17
C HIS A 16 4.32 -4.85 -15.80
N ASP A 17 5.54 -4.31 -15.78
CA ASP A 17 6.21 -3.70 -14.61
C ASP A 17 5.99 -2.18 -14.48
N ALA A 18 5.12 -1.57 -15.30
CA ALA A 18 4.84 -0.14 -15.20
C ALA A 18 4.07 0.20 -13.92
N ILE A 19 4.63 1.10 -13.12
CA ILE A 19 3.94 1.70 -11.98
C ILE A 19 2.89 2.68 -12.52
N THR A 20 1.61 2.35 -12.35
CA THR A 20 0.51 3.27 -12.70
C THR A 20 0.32 4.32 -11.60
N ILE A 21 -0.26 5.47 -11.96
CA ILE A 21 -0.53 6.55 -11.01
C ILE A 21 -1.52 6.12 -9.91
N GLU A 22 -2.46 5.23 -10.23
CA GLU A 22 -3.41 4.67 -9.28
C GLU A 22 -2.70 3.77 -8.26
N LYS A 23 -1.84 2.86 -8.74
CA LYS A 23 -1.03 1.99 -7.86
C LYS A 23 -0.12 2.83 -6.97
N ALA A 24 0.52 3.84 -7.54
CA ALA A 24 1.34 4.80 -6.80
C ALA A 24 0.55 5.53 -5.71
N ALA A 25 -0.64 6.03 -6.03
CA ALA A 25 -1.48 6.75 -5.09
C ALA A 25 -1.95 5.86 -3.92
N ILE A 26 -2.31 4.59 -4.19
CA ILE A 26 -2.72 3.65 -3.15
C ILE A 26 -1.52 3.32 -2.24
N ALA A 27 -0.36 3.01 -2.81
CA ALA A 27 0.84 2.75 -2.03
C ALA A 27 1.20 3.97 -1.16
N LEU A 28 1.27 5.17 -1.74
CA LEU A 28 1.54 6.40 -1.01
C LEU A 28 0.51 6.65 0.10
N ALA A 29 -0.77 6.38 -0.14
CA ALA A 29 -1.80 6.48 0.90
C ALA A 29 -1.46 5.57 2.09
N CYS A 30 -1.19 4.28 1.85
CA CYS A 30 -0.81 3.30 2.86
C CYS A 30 0.46 3.69 3.65
N PHE A 31 1.42 4.37 3.04
CA PHE A 31 2.68 4.76 3.71
C PHE A 31 2.71 6.23 4.18
N SER A 32 1.66 7.01 3.90
CA SER A 32 1.59 8.43 4.29
C SER A 32 1.50 8.63 5.80
N GLY A 33 0.99 7.64 6.53
CA GLY A 33 0.60 7.76 7.94
C GLY A 33 -0.58 8.72 8.17
N ASN A 34 -1.29 9.10 7.10
CA ASN A 34 -2.48 9.95 7.18
C ASN A 34 -3.74 9.09 7.13
N THR A 35 -4.32 8.84 8.31
CA THR A 35 -5.54 8.04 8.48
C THR A 35 -6.72 8.59 7.67
N GLU A 36 -6.83 9.90 7.46
CA GLU A 36 -7.92 10.51 6.70
C GLU A 36 -7.90 10.04 5.24
N ILE A 37 -6.71 9.95 4.64
CA ILE A 37 -6.53 9.48 3.26
C ILE A 37 -6.93 8.00 3.16
N ILE A 38 -6.60 7.18 4.17
CA ILE A 38 -7.00 5.77 4.20
C ILE A 38 -8.52 5.61 4.33
N VAL A 39 -9.15 6.40 5.20
CA VAL A 39 -10.62 6.40 5.33
C VAL A 39 -11.28 6.82 4.02
N ALA A 40 -10.73 7.82 3.33
CA ALA A 40 -11.20 8.21 2.00
C ALA A 40 -10.98 7.09 0.97
N ALA A 41 -9.83 6.43 0.99
CA ALA A 41 -9.48 5.30 0.12
C ALA A 41 -10.46 4.13 0.25
N ARG A 42 -10.95 3.85 1.47
CA ARG A 42 -11.98 2.82 1.69
C ARG A 42 -13.32 3.16 1.05
N LYS A 43 -13.64 4.45 0.89
CA LYS A 43 -14.89 4.89 0.25
C LYS A 43 -14.79 4.87 -1.27
N ASP A 44 -13.71 5.42 -1.81
CA ASP A 44 -13.48 5.43 -3.26
C ASP A 44 -11.98 5.41 -3.59
N ILE A 45 -11.45 4.18 -3.73
CA ILE A 45 -10.03 3.94 -4.04
C ILE A 45 -9.64 4.44 -5.43
N ASN A 46 -10.58 4.52 -6.37
CA ASN A 46 -10.29 4.86 -7.77
C ASN A 46 -10.04 6.36 -7.94
N GLN A 47 -10.60 7.18 -7.05
CA GLN A 47 -10.45 8.65 -7.10
C GLN A 47 -9.30 9.19 -6.26
N LEU A 48 -8.59 8.32 -5.54
CA LEU A 48 -7.54 8.68 -4.59
C LEU A 48 -6.45 9.56 -5.23
N HIS A 49 -6.00 9.18 -6.43
CA HIS A 49 -5.01 9.94 -7.20
C HIS A 49 -5.49 11.31 -7.67
N LYS A 50 -6.81 11.53 -7.77
CA LYS A 50 -7.40 12.82 -8.17
C LYS A 50 -7.62 13.73 -6.97
N LEU A 51 -8.18 13.19 -5.90
CA LEU A 51 -8.58 13.95 -4.71
C LEU A 51 -7.38 14.36 -3.84
N TYR A 52 -6.35 13.52 -3.80
CA TYR A 52 -5.20 13.71 -2.91
C TYR A 52 -3.87 13.87 -3.66
N TYR A 53 -3.91 14.23 -4.95
CA TYR A 53 -2.71 14.29 -5.79
C TYR A 53 -1.58 15.13 -5.16
N SER A 54 -1.88 16.38 -4.78
CA SER A 54 -0.88 17.29 -4.22
C SER A 54 -0.32 16.84 -2.87
N THR A 55 -1.11 16.08 -2.11
CA THR A 55 -0.71 15.57 -0.80
C THR A 55 0.18 14.34 -0.94
N LEU A 56 -0.15 13.44 -1.87
CA LEU A 56 0.57 12.19 -2.08
C LEU A 56 1.83 12.39 -2.93
N PHE A 57 1.72 13.18 -4.01
CA PHE A 57 2.80 13.47 -4.95
C PHE A 57 3.41 14.85 -4.65
N SER A 58 3.94 14.98 -3.43
CA SER A 58 4.61 16.22 -3.01
C SER A 58 5.99 16.40 -3.67
N ASN A 59 6.50 17.64 -3.70
CA ASN A 59 7.84 17.94 -4.23
C ASN A 59 8.98 17.29 -3.42
N ALA A 60 8.70 16.80 -2.21
CA ALA A 60 9.66 16.08 -1.39
C ALA A 60 9.75 14.57 -1.73
N LEU A 61 8.81 14.04 -2.52
CA LEU A 61 8.79 12.65 -2.92
C LEU A 61 9.81 12.40 -4.03
N SER A 62 10.81 11.56 -3.74
CA SER A 62 11.72 11.08 -4.77
C SER A 62 11.12 9.90 -5.53
N GLY A 63 11.49 9.75 -6.81
CA GLY A 63 11.08 8.59 -7.62
C GLY A 63 11.53 7.26 -7.02
N ILE A 64 12.67 7.22 -6.32
CA ILE A 64 13.18 6.03 -5.64
C ILE A 64 12.25 5.64 -4.48
N ILE A 65 11.87 6.60 -3.62
CA ILE A 65 10.95 6.34 -2.51
C ILE A 65 9.60 5.85 -3.04
N LEU A 66 9.10 6.47 -4.11
CA LEU A 66 7.86 6.03 -4.75
C LEU A 66 7.96 4.58 -5.22
N CYS A 67 9.03 4.21 -5.92
CA CYS A 67 9.25 2.84 -6.37
C CYS A 67 9.30 1.85 -5.20
N VAL A 68 10.06 2.15 -4.15
CA VAL A 68 10.14 1.33 -2.93
C VAL A 68 8.76 1.09 -2.34
N TYR A 69 7.98 2.16 -2.16
CA TYR A 69 6.64 2.07 -1.60
C TYR A 69 5.71 1.22 -2.46
N VAL A 70 5.75 1.38 -3.78
CA VAL A 70 4.92 0.57 -4.68
C VAL A 70 5.31 -0.90 -4.64
N LEU A 71 6.60 -1.23 -4.58
CA LEU A 71 7.07 -2.62 -4.50
C LEU A 71 6.65 -3.28 -3.18
N ILE A 72 6.85 -2.59 -2.05
CA ILE A 72 6.41 -3.10 -0.73
C ILE A 72 4.90 -3.28 -0.71
N PHE A 73 4.15 -2.30 -1.23
CA PHE A 73 2.69 -2.38 -1.34
C PHE A 73 2.27 -3.60 -2.13
N GLN A 74 2.80 -3.79 -3.34
CA GLN A 74 2.43 -4.92 -4.20
C GLN A 74 2.71 -6.26 -3.54
N TYR A 75 3.86 -6.38 -2.87
CA TYR A 75 4.21 -7.60 -2.16
C TYR A 75 3.21 -7.93 -1.05
N LEU A 76 2.92 -6.96 -0.17
CA LEU A 76 2.01 -7.16 0.95
C LEU A 76 0.56 -7.34 0.48
N ASP A 77 0.12 -6.55 -0.51
CA ASP A 77 -1.21 -6.66 -1.12
C ASP A 77 -1.45 -8.06 -1.69
N GLN A 78 -0.43 -8.63 -2.36
CA GLN A 78 -0.51 -9.98 -2.90
C GLN A 78 -0.64 -11.05 -1.80
N ILE A 79 0.04 -10.89 -0.67
CA ILE A 79 -0.13 -11.79 0.48
C ILE A 79 -1.55 -11.73 1.03
N PHE A 80 -2.08 -10.52 1.27
CA PHE A 80 -3.44 -10.37 1.76
C PHE A 80 -4.47 -10.94 0.79
N GLU A 81 -4.27 -10.73 -0.51
CA GLU A 81 -5.14 -11.30 -1.54
C GLU A 81 -5.06 -12.83 -1.59
N ASN A 82 -3.87 -13.41 -1.39
CA ASN A 82 -3.70 -14.86 -1.30
C ASN A 82 -4.37 -15.43 -0.06
N SER A 83 -4.20 -14.80 1.11
CA SER A 83 -4.89 -15.18 2.35
C SER A 83 -6.41 -15.11 2.20
N ARG A 84 -6.93 -14.04 1.57
CA ARG A 84 -8.35 -13.90 1.24
C ARG A 84 -8.86 -15.05 0.35
N LYS A 85 -8.09 -15.45 -0.67
CA LYS A 85 -8.46 -16.55 -1.56
C LYS A 85 -8.45 -17.91 -0.85
N ALA A 86 -7.52 -18.12 0.08
CA ALA A 86 -7.37 -19.35 0.84
C ALA A 86 -8.46 -19.54 1.90
N GLU A 87 -9.03 -18.44 2.39
CA GLU A 87 -10.10 -18.46 3.38
C GLU A 87 -11.34 -19.21 2.87
N LYS A 88 -12.11 -19.81 3.77
CA LYS A 88 -13.37 -20.49 3.46
C LYS A 88 -14.57 -19.68 3.92
N GLU A 89 -14.45 -19.00 5.04
CA GLU A 89 -15.54 -18.23 5.63
C GLU A 89 -15.74 -16.88 4.91
N THR A 90 -16.97 -16.60 4.50
CA THR A 90 -17.31 -15.35 3.79
C THR A 90 -17.01 -14.10 4.61
N ARG A 91 -17.22 -14.15 5.94
CA ARG A 91 -16.96 -13.01 6.83
C ARG A 91 -15.49 -12.65 6.87
N THR A 92 -14.64 -13.63 7.14
CA THR A 92 -13.19 -13.47 7.14
C THR A 92 -12.66 -13.02 5.78
N LYS A 93 -13.20 -13.54 4.66
CA LYS A 93 -12.88 -13.04 3.31
C LYS A 93 -13.18 -11.55 3.15
N ASN A 94 -14.35 -11.13 3.59
CA ASN A 94 -14.77 -9.74 3.47
C ASN A 94 -13.90 -8.82 4.34
N SER A 95 -13.48 -9.27 5.53
CA SER A 95 -12.54 -8.49 6.36
C SER A 95 -11.21 -8.25 5.64
N TYR A 96 -10.58 -9.28 5.06
CA TYR A 96 -9.37 -9.08 4.25
C TYR A 96 -9.57 -8.08 3.10
N GLN A 97 -10.74 -8.08 2.45
CA GLN A 97 -11.03 -7.14 1.37
C GLN A 97 -11.21 -5.70 1.86
N HIS A 98 -11.89 -5.50 2.99
CA HIS A 98 -12.30 -4.17 3.47
C HIS A 98 -11.27 -3.51 4.40
N ASP A 99 -10.44 -4.30 5.08
CA ASP A 99 -9.54 -3.82 6.13
C ASP A 99 -8.08 -3.77 5.69
N ARG A 100 -7.75 -4.39 4.56
CA ARG A 100 -6.42 -4.41 3.93
C ARG A 100 -5.68 -3.08 3.94
N LEU A 101 -6.32 -1.99 3.51
CA LEU A 101 -5.67 -0.68 3.45
C LEU A 101 -5.35 -0.13 4.86
N CYS A 102 -6.22 -0.39 5.84
CA CYS A 102 -5.96 -0.04 7.23
C CYS A 102 -4.84 -0.88 7.84
N ILE A 103 -4.81 -2.19 7.55
CA ILE A 103 -3.75 -3.09 8.01
C ILE A 103 -2.40 -2.61 7.48
N LEU A 104 -2.32 -2.29 6.19
CA LEU A 104 -1.12 -1.74 5.55
C LEU A 104 -0.68 -0.41 6.17
N ASP A 105 -1.63 0.49 6.48
CA ASP A 105 -1.32 1.75 7.17
C ASP A 105 -0.85 1.56 8.63
N ILE A 106 -1.38 0.58 9.35
CA ILE A 106 -0.89 0.26 10.69
C ILE A 106 0.52 -0.35 10.61
N LEU A 107 0.75 -1.27 9.67
CA LEU A 107 2.08 -1.85 9.44
C LEU A 107 3.09 -0.78 9.05
N SER A 108 2.71 0.16 8.17
CA SER A 108 3.61 1.22 7.72
C SER A 108 4.08 2.11 8.86
N ARG A 109 3.17 2.42 9.81
CA ARG A 109 3.50 3.19 11.00
C ARG A 109 4.39 2.41 11.97
N ARG A 110 4.11 1.12 12.19
CA ARG A 110 4.89 0.27 13.12
C ARG A 110 6.30 -0.04 12.59
N TYR A 111 6.43 -0.27 11.29
CA TYR A 111 7.68 -0.67 10.63
C TYR A 111 8.28 0.45 9.79
N LYS A 112 8.02 1.71 10.16
CA LYS A 112 8.46 2.90 9.41
C LYS A 112 9.98 2.92 9.18
N SER A 113 10.77 2.50 10.16
CA SER A 113 12.23 2.42 10.05
C SER A 113 12.70 1.40 9.01
N LEU A 114 11.96 0.29 8.87
CA LEU A 114 12.25 -0.75 7.91
C LEU A 114 11.84 -0.34 6.49
N ILE A 115 10.65 0.25 6.35
CA ILE A 115 10.08 0.66 5.06
C ILE A 115 10.83 1.85 4.44
N ASN A 116 11.38 2.73 5.27
CA ASN A 116 12.13 3.91 4.82
C ASN A 116 13.63 3.65 4.61
N LYS A 117 14.08 2.38 4.65
CA LYS A 117 15.46 2.06 4.27
C LYS A 117 15.69 2.50 2.82
N PRO A 118 16.88 3.01 2.48
CA PRO A 118 17.20 3.47 1.13
C PRO A 118 17.46 2.31 0.15
N GLU A 119 16.84 1.15 0.38
CA GLU A 119 17.00 -0.07 -0.40
C GLU A 119 15.74 -0.30 -1.22
N VAL A 120 15.88 -0.50 -2.53
CA VAL A 120 14.73 -0.72 -3.44
C VAL A 120 13.98 -2.00 -3.10
N ASN A 121 14.72 -3.04 -2.71
CA ASN A 121 14.17 -4.33 -2.32
C ASN A 121 14.48 -4.58 -0.85
N LEU A 122 13.46 -4.90 -0.06
CA LEU A 122 13.64 -5.40 1.30
C LEU A 122 14.29 -6.79 1.26
N SER A 123 15.13 -7.10 2.25
CA SER A 123 15.66 -8.46 2.41
C SER A 123 14.53 -9.48 2.64
N GLN A 124 14.77 -10.74 2.26
CA GLN A 124 13.78 -11.81 2.43
C GLN A 124 13.31 -11.97 3.89
N ASP A 125 14.21 -11.78 4.85
CA ASP A 125 13.89 -11.84 6.28
C ASP A 125 12.92 -10.72 6.69
N ASN A 126 13.20 -9.49 6.27
CA ASN A 126 12.36 -8.32 6.55
C ASN A 126 10.96 -8.45 5.92
N ILE A 127 10.94 -8.98 4.70
CA ILE A 127 9.71 -9.28 3.95
C ILE A 127 8.88 -10.34 4.68
N THR A 128 9.53 -11.40 5.15
CA THR A 128 8.88 -12.49 5.89
C THR A 128 8.32 -11.98 7.21
N GLU A 129 9.07 -11.16 7.94
CA GLU A 129 8.61 -10.53 9.18
C GLU A 129 7.37 -9.65 8.95
N LEU A 130 7.43 -8.74 7.96
CA LEU A 130 6.29 -7.88 7.61
C LEU A 130 5.05 -8.68 7.22
N SER A 131 5.22 -9.76 6.44
CA SER A 131 4.10 -10.62 6.03
C SER A 131 3.44 -11.31 7.22
N ARG A 132 4.24 -11.91 8.12
CA ARG A 132 3.75 -12.59 9.31
C ARG A 132 2.99 -11.63 10.22
N THR A 133 3.60 -10.50 10.55
CA THR A 133 2.96 -9.51 11.41
C THR A 133 1.72 -8.89 10.77
N GLY A 134 1.69 -8.76 9.43
CA GLY A 134 0.51 -8.31 8.71
C GLY A 134 -0.66 -9.28 8.82
N ILE A 135 -0.41 -10.58 8.70
CA ILE A 135 -1.44 -11.62 8.87
C ILE A 135 -1.93 -11.66 10.32
N GLU A 136 -1.02 -11.65 11.30
CA GLU A 136 -1.38 -11.60 12.73
C GLU A 136 -2.24 -10.37 13.05
N LEU A 137 -1.88 -9.21 12.50
CA LEU A 137 -2.66 -7.99 12.68
C LEU A 137 -4.06 -8.08 12.03
N ALA A 138 -4.17 -8.71 10.86
CA ALA A 138 -5.44 -8.93 10.20
C ALA A 138 -6.39 -9.79 11.05
N GLU A 139 -5.86 -10.88 11.63
CA GLU A 139 -6.60 -11.76 12.52
C GLU A 139 -7.06 -11.04 13.80
N VAL A 140 -6.17 -10.27 14.43
CA VAL A 140 -6.51 -9.48 15.62
C VAL A 140 -7.61 -8.46 15.31
N ILE A 141 -7.51 -7.74 14.19
CA ILE A 141 -8.54 -6.77 13.77
C ILE A 141 -9.87 -7.46 13.55
N TYR A 142 -9.87 -8.62 12.87
CA TYR A 142 -11.08 -9.40 12.63
C TYR A 142 -11.74 -9.84 13.94
N ILE A 143 -10.98 -10.44 14.86
CA ILE A 143 -11.50 -10.91 16.15
C ILE A 143 -12.10 -9.75 16.95
N LEU A 144 -11.41 -8.61 17.00
CA LEU A 144 -11.90 -7.41 17.69
C LEU A 144 -13.18 -6.87 17.04
N ALA A 145 -13.24 -6.83 15.72
CA ALA A 145 -14.42 -6.39 14.99
C ALA A 145 -15.63 -7.31 15.22
N GLU A 146 -15.47 -8.63 15.10
CA GLU A 146 -16.56 -9.58 15.40
C GLU A 146 -17.01 -9.42 16.86
N SER A 147 -16.09 -9.27 17.82
CA SER A 147 -16.47 -9.09 19.23
C SER A 147 -17.28 -7.83 19.51
N GLN A 148 -17.08 -6.76 18.73
CA GLN A 148 -17.79 -5.49 18.90
C GLN A 148 -19.09 -5.41 18.09
N PHE A 149 -19.18 -6.10 16.95
CA PHE A 149 -20.25 -5.90 15.97
C PHE A 149 -21.09 -7.16 15.68
N ALA A 150 -20.78 -8.32 16.27
CA ALA A 150 -21.58 -9.55 16.12
C ALA A 150 -22.89 -9.55 16.93
N SER A 151 -23.53 -8.39 17.13
CA SER A 151 -24.85 -8.26 17.76
C SER A 151 -25.98 -8.41 16.75
#